data_AF-A0A316VWK0-F1
#
_entry.id   AF-A0A316VWK0-F1
#
_cell.length_a   1.000
_cell.length_b   1.000
_cell.length_c   1.000
_cell.angle_alpha   90.00
_cell.angle_beta   90.00
_cell.angle_gamma   90.00
#
_symmetry.space_group_name_H-M   'P 1'
#
loop_
_entity.id
_entity.type
_entity.pdbx_description
1 polymer ?
#
loop_
_entity_poly.entity_id
_entity_poly.type
_entity_poly.pdbx_seq_one_letter_code
_entity_poly.pdbx_strand_id
1 'polypeptide(L)'
;MSGYLYLSFQRPPPAEVNVEAAPVCSGSRAAKQTINISPLLTNDLRDEAFVPEDLAEAPRLHFAWVTLNQEAGRGSQVQALGSVCSTAWLGPESAWKTVTIDPPELEHYDGEVWVRLALWASTKNKQVSSAENLTQLVQDALRVPIEVHTSANSQPKIIPVLSGPILLRKASIQAGQIHKHASQKGARTSSQQLTSTAKKSVKTKLDTLTRLYSISLPYEDLAWMCKPDDVSPSASEVERSASTIMITERTGYELDKHLWDASLHLSRLLRHVMNQRGIDSPKAAEPIRDGRRKRQRVDEEKDTSASDKTTPPGQLGALEHLRSLLQRRSLRVVELGAGTGLLSIVLAVLLTPRDRGALDKAKLGASPQPPLEDRTDLEETPGTAQKLHIYVTDLSSALELIQSNIDDNRTLLQAQQSFTPESLLIEPLMLDWDEQLPALLRDDQPDLVLVSDCTYNPESFPSLCRTIRDLLTRPSAPRGNGPHAPVCLLSKKHRHAAEEALWAEMQRNHLAWTLLSGANGFGQGFDASLNSVSTSDIAIVATDTASEDKEYGGWGIWLVRKASP
;
A
#
# COMPACT_ATOMS: atom_id res chain seq x y z
N MET A 1 23.76 -0.50 -25.65
CA MET A 1 24.01 -0.22 -24.22
C MET A 1 25.09 -1.17 -23.72
N SER A 2 26.27 -0.65 -23.34
CA SER A 2 27.28 -1.44 -22.62
C SER A 2 26.94 -1.37 -21.13
N GLY A 3 26.34 -2.42 -20.58
CA GLY A 3 25.91 -2.44 -19.19
C GLY A 3 25.72 -3.85 -18.66
N TYR A 4 25.63 -3.96 -17.33
CA TYR A 4 25.21 -5.19 -16.67
C TYR A 4 23.69 -5.20 -16.57
N LEU A 5 23.11 -6.38 -16.78
CA LEU A 5 21.71 -6.63 -16.47
C LEU A 5 21.65 -7.55 -15.26
N TYR A 6 20.71 -7.31 -14.36
CA TYR A 6 20.58 -8.06 -13.12
C TYR A 6 19.32 -8.90 -13.16
N LEU A 7 19.49 -10.19 -12.90
CA LEU A 7 18.36 -11.06 -12.60
C LEU A 7 17.99 -10.91 -11.13
N SER A 8 16.70 -10.84 -10.86
CA SER A 8 16.12 -10.92 -9.53
C SER A 8 14.81 -11.70 -9.58
N PHE A 9 14.22 -11.93 -8.42
CA PHE A 9 12.88 -12.50 -8.29
C PHE A 9 11.94 -11.37 -7.89
N GLN A 10 11.08 -10.91 -8.81
CA GLN A 10 9.97 -10.02 -8.49
C GLN A 10 9.04 -10.68 -7.47
N ARG A 11 8.81 -11.98 -7.68
CA ARG A 11 8.18 -12.87 -6.71
C ARG A 11 9.18 -13.96 -6.32
N PRO A 12 9.70 -13.93 -5.07
CA PRO A 12 10.40 -14.97 -4.32
C PRO A 12 10.28 -16.41 -4.80
N PRO A 13 11.14 -17.38 -4.46
CA PRO A 13 10.62 -18.67 -4.00
C PRO A 13 10.23 -18.56 -2.50
N PRO A 14 9.27 -19.38 -2.01
CA PRO A 14 8.94 -19.43 -0.58
C PRO A 14 10.13 -19.94 0.23
N ALA A 15 10.21 -19.53 1.50
CA ALA A 15 11.27 -19.99 2.41
C ALA A 15 11.13 -21.46 2.85
N GLU A 16 9.94 -22.05 2.71
CA GLU A 16 9.67 -23.44 3.04
C GLU A 16 8.76 -24.07 1.99
N VAL A 17 9.07 -25.31 1.59
CA VAL A 17 8.25 -26.11 0.67
C VAL A 17 8.09 -27.51 1.24
N ASN A 18 6.84 -27.96 1.35
CA ASN A 18 6.55 -29.35 1.66
C ASN A 18 6.53 -30.15 0.35
N VAL A 19 7.41 -31.14 0.22
CA VAL A 19 7.59 -31.86 -1.05
C VAL A 19 6.60 -33.02 -1.18
N GLU A 20 6.04 -33.49 -0.06
CA GLU A 20 5.01 -34.52 -0.08
C GLU A 20 3.61 -33.91 -0.23
N ALA A 21 2.89 -34.40 -1.23
CA ALA A 21 1.48 -34.10 -1.41
C ALA A 21 0.68 -34.64 -0.22
N ALA A 22 -0.25 -33.84 0.31
CA ALA A 22 -1.18 -34.29 1.34
C ALA A 22 -1.82 -35.63 0.90
N PRO A 23 -1.95 -36.63 1.79
CA PRO A 23 -2.58 -37.89 1.44
C PRO A 23 -3.99 -37.59 0.93
N VAL A 24 -4.19 -37.77 -0.38
CA VAL A 24 -5.50 -37.56 -0.99
C VAL A 24 -6.38 -38.72 -0.54
N CYS A 25 -7.32 -38.43 0.36
CA CYS A 25 -8.43 -39.32 0.61
C CYS A 25 -9.13 -39.59 -0.73
N SER A 26 -9.19 -40.85 -1.15
CA SER A 26 -9.82 -41.37 -2.38
C SER A 26 -9.05 -41.22 -3.70
N GLY A 27 -8.25 -42.23 -4.05
CA GLY A 27 -8.01 -42.72 -5.43
C GLY A 27 -7.35 -41.79 -6.48
N SER A 28 -7.19 -40.49 -6.23
CA SER A 28 -6.56 -39.55 -7.16
C SER A 28 -5.06 -39.47 -6.90
N ARG A 29 -4.25 -39.38 -7.96
CA ARG A 29 -2.80 -39.15 -7.84
C ARG A 29 -2.59 -37.85 -7.08
N ALA A 30 -1.80 -37.92 -6.01
CA ALA A 30 -1.50 -36.76 -5.19
C ALA A 30 -0.79 -35.70 -6.07
N ALA A 31 -1.38 -34.50 -6.15
CA ALA A 31 -0.83 -33.42 -6.94
C ALA A 31 0.51 -32.99 -6.31
N LYS A 32 1.60 -33.03 -7.10
CA LYS A 32 2.90 -32.49 -6.64
C LYS A 32 2.69 -31.02 -6.27
N GLN A 33 3.11 -30.62 -5.07
CA GLN A 33 3.11 -29.22 -4.67
C GLN A 33 4.09 -28.48 -5.58
N THR A 34 3.65 -27.39 -6.21
CA THR A 34 4.50 -26.54 -7.03
C THR A 34 4.77 -25.20 -6.33
N ILE A 35 5.83 -24.51 -6.72
CA ILE A 35 6.06 -23.11 -6.31
C ILE A 35 5.86 -22.18 -7.49
N ASN A 36 5.48 -20.94 -7.20
CA ASN A 36 5.17 -19.92 -8.19
C ASN A 36 6.11 -18.74 -7.99
N ILE A 37 6.98 -18.48 -8.96
CA ILE A 37 7.95 -17.38 -8.92
C ILE A 37 7.69 -16.40 -10.07
N SER A 38 8.27 -15.21 -10.01
CA SER A 38 8.26 -14.26 -11.14
C SER A 38 9.67 -13.69 -11.29
N PRO A 39 10.41 -14.03 -12.36
CA PRO A 39 11.74 -13.47 -12.59
C PRO A 39 11.65 -12.01 -13.03
N LEU A 40 12.68 -11.23 -12.74
CA LEU A 40 12.85 -9.86 -13.23
C LEU A 40 14.25 -9.72 -13.82
N LEU A 41 14.35 -9.05 -14.97
CA LEU A 41 15.62 -8.69 -15.60
C LEU A 41 15.66 -7.17 -15.78
N THR A 42 16.57 -6.51 -15.09
CA THR A 42 16.67 -5.04 -15.04
C THR A 42 18.09 -4.54 -15.31
N ASN A 43 18.25 -3.24 -15.53
CA ASN A 43 19.55 -2.58 -15.60
C ASN A 43 20.25 -2.51 -14.21
N ASP A 44 21.39 -1.80 -14.14
CA ASP A 44 22.20 -1.68 -12.92
C ASP A 44 21.51 -0.94 -11.77
N LEU A 45 20.68 0.05 -12.10
CA LEU A 45 19.93 0.83 -11.14
C LEU A 45 18.61 0.15 -10.71
N ARG A 46 18.22 -0.93 -11.42
CA ARG A 46 17.00 -1.70 -11.21
C ARG A 46 15.71 -0.90 -11.39
N ASP A 47 15.79 0.23 -12.06
CA ASP A 47 14.68 1.13 -12.39
C ASP A 47 14.04 0.78 -13.74
N GLU A 48 14.82 0.24 -14.68
CA GLU A 48 14.34 -0.15 -16.00
C GLU A 48 14.41 -1.66 -16.23
N ALA A 49 13.29 -2.25 -16.63
CA ALA A 49 13.23 -3.62 -17.10
C ALA A 49 13.84 -3.75 -18.50
N PHE A 50 14.59 -4.82 -18.74
CA PHE A 50 15.22 -5.08 -20.03
C PHE A 50 14.16 -5.33 -21.12
N VAL A 51 14.26 -4.64 -22.26
CA VAL A 51 13.42 -4.87 -23.44
C VAL A 51 14.29 -5.43 -24.56
N PRO A 52 14.07 -6.67 -25.03
CA PRO A 52 14.82 -7.21 -26.16
C PRO A 52 14.49 -6.43 -27.44
N GLU A 53 15.51 -6.05 -28.22
CA GLU A 53 15.32 -5.38 -29.53
C GLU A 53 14.65 -6.29 -30.56
N ASP A 54 14.96 -7.59 -30.50
CA ASP A 54 14.34 -8.64 -31.32
C ASP A 54 13.84 -9.77 -30.41
N LEU A 55 12.55 -10.10 -30.50
CA LEU A 55 11.93 -11.19 -29.76
C LEU A 55 12.53 -12.56 -30.11
N ALA A 56 13.13 -12.73 -31.29
CA ALA A 56 13.85 -13.95 -31.65
C ALA A 56 15.15 -14.13 -30.84
N GLU A 57 15.74 -13.02 -30.38
CA GLU A 57 16.96 -12.96 -29.56
C GLU A 57 16.67 -12.75 -28.07
N ALA A 58 15.38 -12.83 -27.68
CA ALA A 58 14.94 -12.72 -26.30
C ALA A 58 15.68 -13.70 -25.38
N PRO A 59 16.25 -13.24 -24.25
CA PRO A 59 17.01 -14.12 -23.38
C PRO A 59 16.10 -15.19 -22.78
N ARG A 60 16.60 -16.42 -22.75
CA ARG A 60 15.93 -17.53 -22.07
C ARG A 60 16.41 -17.60 -20.63
N LEU A 61 15.47 -17.45 -19.70
CA LEU A 61 15.70 -17.57 -18.27
C LEU A 61 15.60 -19.03 -17.86
N HIS A 62 16.57 -19.51 -17.10
CA HIS A 62 16.66 -20.89 -16.64
C HIS A 62 16.66 -20.91 -15.12
N PHE A 63 16.04 -21.94 -14.55
CA PHE A 63 15.97 -22.15 -13.12
C PHE A 63 16.42 -23.55 -12.76
N ALA A 64 17.19 -23.69 -11.69
CA ALA A 64 17.58 -24.98 -11.15
C ALA A 64 17.61 -24.96 -9.63
N TRP A 65 17.14 -26.04 -9.01
CA TRP A 65 17.34 -26.27 -7.59
C TRP A 65 18.78 -26.62 -7.32
N VAL A 66 19.37 -25.98 -6.31
CA VAL A 66 20.76 -26.20 -5.93
C VAL A 66 20.92 -26.35 -4.42
N THR A 67 21.89 -27.14 -3.98
CA THR A 67 22.44 -27.09 -2.62
C THR A 67 23.75 -26.34 -2.62
N LEU A 68 24.08 -25.77 -1.46
CA LEU A 68 25.40 -25.21 -1.21
C LEU A 68 26.11 -26.10 -0.19
N ASN A 69 27.06 -26.91 -0.66
CA ASN A 69 27.89 -27.71 0.21
C ASN A 69 29.03 -26.84 0.72
N GLN A 70 29.05 -26.57 2.03
CA GLN A 70 30.21 -25.95 2.69
C GLN A 70 31.10 -27.06 3.26
N GLU A 71 32.09 -27.49 2.48
CA GLU A 71 33.15 -28.33 3.02
C GLU A 71 34.18 -27.45 3.74
N ALA A 72 34.60 -27.87 4.94
CA ALA A 72 35.59 -27.12 5.70
C ALA A 72 36.89 -26.93 4.90
N GLY A 73 37.17 -25.69 4.49
CA GLY A 73 38.40 -25.32 3.77
C GLY A 73 38.36 -25.44 2.23
N ARG A 74 37.26 -25.90 1.63
CA ARG A 74 37.03 -25.84 0.17
C ARG A 74 35.78 -24.99 -0.03
N GLY A 75 35.91 -23.82 -0.66
CA GLY A 75 34.82 -22.84 -0.80
C GLY A 75 33.49 -23.45 -1.26
N SER A 76 32.38 -22.75 -1.02
CA SER A 76 31.02 -23.28 -1.25
C SER A 76 30.86 -23.89 -2.65
N GLN A 77 30.58 -25.19 -2.71
CA GLN A 77 30.32 -25.90 -3.95
C GLN A 77 28.81 -25.93 -4.21
N VAL A 78 28.41 -25.46 -5.39
CA VAL A 78 27.02 -25.52 -5.84
C VAL A 78 26.79 -26.90 -6.46
N GLN A 79 25.76 -27.62 -6.01
CA GLN A 79 25.34 -28.90 -6.57
C GLN A 79 23.88 -28.80 -7.02
N ALA A 80 23.60 -29.12 -8.28
CA ALA A 80 22.23 -29.10 -8.79
C ALA A 80 21.45 -30.35 -8.31
N LEU A 81 20.21 -30.15 -7.86
CA LEU A 81 19.32 -31.20 -7.33
C LEU A 81 18.34 -31.77 -8.37
N GLY A 82 18.38 -31.28 -9.61
CA GLY A 82 17.56 -31.76 -10.71
C GLY A 82 16.43 -30.81 -11.11
N SER A 83 15.92 -31.07 -12.32
CA SER A 83 14.99 -30.26 -13.12
C SER A 83 15.48 -28.85 -13.46
N VAL A 84 15.58 -28.58 -14.77
CA VAL A 84 15.69 -27.22 -15.30
C VAL A 84 14.35 -26.86 -15.90
N CYS A 85 13.70 -25.84 -15.34
CA CYS A 85 12.65 -25.16 -16.08
C CYS A 85 13.22 -23.93 -16.75
N SER A 86 12.59 -23.49 -17.84
CA SER A 86 13.00 -22.26 -18.53
C SER A 86 11.80 -21.49 -19.05
N THR A 87 11.91 -20.17 -19.08
CA THR A 87 10.94 -19.27 -19.71
C THR A 87 11.66 -18.26 -20.61
N ALA A 88 11.01 -17.79 -21.66
CA ALA A 88 11.50 -16.65 -22.42
C ALA A 88 11.22 -15.35 -21.65
N TRP A 89 12.16 -14.40 -21.68
CA TRP A 89 11.95 -13.03 -21.25
C TRP A 89 11.58 -12.17 -22.45
N LEU A 90 10.30 -11.84 -22.59
CA LEU A 90 9.77 -11.10 -23.73
C LEU A 90 9.80 -9.58 -23.55
N GLY A 91 10.08 -9.11 -22.32
CA GLY A 91 10.01 -7.70 -21.95
C GLY A 91 9.47 -7.51 -20.53
N PRO A 92 9.15 -6.25 -20.14
CA PRO A 92 8.66 -5.89 -18.81
C PRO A 92 7.38 -6.64 -18.40
N GLU A 93 6.52 -7.01 -19.34
CA GLU A 93 5.33 -7.83 -19.09
C GLU A 93 5.67 -9.25 -18.59
N SER A 94 6.88 -9.74 -18.89
CA SER A 94 7.38 -11.01 -18.34
C SER A 94 7.68 -10.93 -16.84
N ALA A 95 7.89 -9.74 -16.28
CA ALA A 95 8.18 -9.52 -14.86
C ALA A 95 7.04 -9.98 -13.93
N TRP A 96 5.81 -9.95 -14.44
CA TRP A 96 4.60 -10.29 -13.68
C TRP A 96 4.10 -11.70 -13.98
N LYS A 97 4.63 -12.33 -15.03
CA LYS A 97 4.24 -13.69 -15.40
C LYS A 97 4.75 -14.67 -14.36
N THR A 98 3.83 -15.46 -13.81
CA THR A 98 4.17 -16.53 -12.88
C THR A 98 4.77 -17.73 -13.62
N VAL A 99 5.93 -18.18 -13.16
CA VAL A 99 6.57 -19.43 -13.57
C VAL A 99 6.36 -20.46 -12.47
N THR A 100 5.68 -21.55 -12.81
CA THR A 100 5.46 -22.68 -11.90
C THR A 100 6.65 -23.64 -11.97
N ILE A 101 7.24 -23.93 -10.82
CA ILE A 101 8.42 -24.78 -10.68
C ILE A 101 8.09 -25.96 -9.77
N ASP A 102 8.38 -27.17 -10.27
CA ASP A 102 8.31 -28.39 -9.48
C ASP A 102 9.48 -28.46 -8.49
N PRO A 103 9.26 -28.82 -7.21
CA PRO A 103 10.32 -29.14 -6.28
C PRO A 103 11.18 -30.31 -6.77
N PRO A 104 12.47 -30.38 -6.37
CA PRO A 104 13.35 -31.45 -6.81
C PRO A 104 12.93 -32.79 -6.18
N GLU A 105 13.23 -33.89 -6.87
CA GLU A 105 12.96 -35.23 -6.34
C GLU A 105 13.97 -35.57 -5.24
N LEU A 106 13.50 -35.67 -4.01
CA LEU A 106 14.31 -35.92 -2.81
C LEU A 106 14.45 -37.42 -2.50
N GLU A 107 14.61 -38.26 -3.53
CA GLU A 107 14.71 -39.72 -3.34
C GLU A 107 15.87 -40.11 -2.41
N HIS A 108 16.96 -39.35 -2.45
CA HIS A 108 18.19 -39.60 -1.69
C HIS A 108 18.30 -38.82 -0.38
N TYR A 109 17.28 -38.02 -0.03
CA TYR A 109 17.31 -37.18 1.16
C TYR A 109 16.20 -37.58 2.14
N ASP A 110 16.61 -37.92 3.36
CA ASP A 110 15.71 -38.12 4.48
C ASP A 110 15.68 -36.85 5.34
N GLY A 111 14.48 -36.29 5.54
CA GLY A 111 14.24 -35.18 6.45
C GLY A 111 14.22 -33.79 5.80
N GLU A 112 14.83 -32.82 6.50
CA GLU A 112 14.89 -31.41 6.12
C GLU A 112 16.15 -31.13 5.29
N VAL A 113 16.00 -30.50 4.12
CA VAL A 113 17.14 -30.10 3.27
C VAL A 113 17.06 -28.61 2.96
N TRP A 114 18.17 -27.91 3.16
CA TRP A 114 18.30 -26.51 2.74
C TRP A 114 18.78 -26.44 1.29
N VAL A 115 17.98 -25.78 0.45
CA VAL A 115 18.24 -25.59 -0.98
C VAL A 115 18.17 -24.11 -1.33
N ARG A 116 18.51 -23.78 -2.57
CA ARG A 116 18.26 -22.47 -3.20
C ARG A 116 17.77 -22.70 -4.62
N LEU A 117 17.16 -21.67 -5.18
CA LEU A 117 16.82 -21.61 -6.58
C LEU A 117 17.83 -20.72 -7.31
N ALA A 118 18.57 -21.29 -8.25
CA ALA A 118 19.46 -20.56 -9.15
C ALA A 118 18.67 -20.05 -10.36
N LEU A 119 18.87 -18.79 -10.71
CA LEU A 119 18.29 -18.13 -11.88
C LEU A 119 19.41 -17.51 -12.73
N TRP A 120 19.50 -17.91 -13.99
CA TRP A 120 20.43 -17.35 -14.96
C TRP A 120 19.77 -17.20 -16.34
N ALA A 121 20.43 -16.49 -17.26
CA ALA A 121 19.94 -16.30 -18.61
C ALA A 121 20.92 -16.85 -19.66
N SER A 122 20.39 -17.24 -20.81
CA SER A 122 21.18 -17.55 -22.01
C SER A 122 20.57 -16.91 -23.25
N THR A 123 21.41 -16.33 -24.11
CA THR A 123 20.98 -15.75 -25.40
C THR A 123 20.89 -16.77 -26.54
N LYS A 124 21.50 -17.96 -26.38
CA LYS A 124 21.44 -19.02 -27.40
C LYS A 124 20.47 -20.10 -26.96
N ASN A 125 19.63 -20.59 -27.89
CA ASN A 125 18.78 -21.79 -27.73
C ASN A 125 19.63 -23.09 -27.63
N LYS A 126 20.64 -23.12 -26.76
CA LYS A 126 21.33 -24.37 -26.40
C LYS A 126 20.43 -25.14 -25.45
N GLN A 127 19.82 -26.20 -25.96
CA GLN A 127 19.05 -27.14 -25.15
C GLN A 127 20.01 -27.85 -24.19
N VAL A 128 19.71 -27.80 -22.89
CA VAL A 128 20.50 -28.49 -21.85
C VAL A 128 20.00 -29.93 -21.78
N SER A 129 20.82 -30.91 -22.22
CA SER A 129 20.36 -32.29 -22.46
C SER A 129 20.74 -33.32 -21.37
N SER A 130 21.50 -32.99 -20.32
CA SER A 130 21.80 -33.94 -19.23
C SER A 130 22.02 -33.32 -17.84
N ALA A 131 21.82 -34.10 -16.78
CA ALA A 131 21.93 -33.67 -15.37
C ALA A 131 23.38 -33.53 -14.86
N GLU A 132 24.32 -34.36 -15.32
CA GLU A 132 25.75 -34.19 -15.00
C GLU A 132 26.30 -32.88 -15.61
N ASN A 133 25.78 -32.50 -16.78
CA ASN A 133 26.05 -31.19 -17.36
C ASN A 133 25.40 -30.05 -16.56
N LEU A 134 24.36 -30.31 -15.78
CA LEU A 134 23.61 -29.24 -15.10
C LEU A 134 24.40 -28.62 -13.94
N THR A 135 25.07 -29.42 -13.11
CA THR A 135 25.86 -28.87 -12.00
C THR A 135 26.99 -28.00 -12.54
N GLN A 136 27.72 -28.47 -13.55
CA GLN A 136 28.77 -27.69 -14.18
C GLN A 136 28.21 -26.44 -14.87
N LEU A 137 27.08 -26.57 -15.59
CA LEU A 137 26.41 -25.45 -16.24
C LEU A 137 26.00 -24.36 -15.24
N VAL A 138 25.41 -24.74 -14.11
CA VAL A 138 25.01 -23.78 -13.07
C VAL A 138 26.23 -23.16 -12.42
N GLN A 139 27.28 -23.94 -12.15
CA GLN A 139 28.54 -23.40 -11.63
C GLN A 139 29.17 -22.40 -12.61
N ASP A 140 29.20 -22.72 -13.89
CA ASP A 140 29.76 -21.85 -14.93
C ASP A 140 28.88 -20.60 -15.11
N ALA A 141 27.56 -20.75 -15.08
CA ALA A 141 26.64 -19.63 -15.14
C ALA A 141 26.82 -18.68 -13.94
N LEU A 142 26.95 -19.22 -12.73
CA LEU A 142 27.16 -18.46 -11.50
C LEU A 142 28.56 -17.85 -11.38
N ARG A 143 29.55 -18.38 -12.11
CA ARG A 143 30.89 -17.80 -12.25
C ARG A 143 30.88 -16.75 -13.35
N VAL A 144 30.24 -15.61 -13.10
CA VAL A 144 30.43 -14.46 -13.99
C VAL A 144 31.74 -13.77 -13.61
N PRO A 145 32.79 -13.84 -14.46
CA PRO A 145 33.99 -13.05 -14.20
C PRO A 145 33.61 -11.57 -14.30
N ILE A 146 33.79 -10.86 -13.18
CA ILE A 146 33.70 -9.38 -13.12
C ILE A 146 34.97 -8.84 -13.79
N GLU A 147 35.10 -9.08 -15.09
CA GLU A 147 36.10 -8.42 -15.91
C GLU A 147 35.50 -7.11 -16.41
N VAL A 148 36.17 -6.01 -16.06
CA VAL A 148 35.87 -4.65 -16.52
C VAL A 148 36.24 -4.59 -18.00
N HIS A 149 35.28 -4.81 -18.90
CA HIS A 149 35.49 -4.61 -20.32
C HIS A 149 35.09 -3.19 -20.71
N THR A 150 36.00 -2.53 -21.43
CA THR A 150 35.83 -1.16 -21.96
C THR A 150 35.42 -1.13 -23.43
N SER A 151 35.07 -2.27 -24.05
CA SER A 151 34.72 -2.29 -25.47
C SER A 151 33.25 -1.93 -25.69
N ALA A 152 33.01 -0.88 -26.49
CA ALA A 152 31.69 -0.31 -26.76
C ALA A 152 30.70 -1.24 -27.50
N ASN A 153 31.15 -2.40 -27.99
CA ASN A 153 30.36 -3.32 -28.81
C ASN A 153 30.00 -4.65 -28.11
N SER A 154 30.24 -4.80 -26.81
CA SER A 154 29.84 -6.02 -26.11
C SER A 154 28.34 -6.06 -25.83
N GLN A 155 27.68 -7.20 -26.10
CA GLN A 155 26.33 -7.45 -25.59
C GLN A 155 26.30 -7.31 -24.06
N PRO A 156 25.17 -6.85 -23.49
CA PRO A 156 25.04 -6.70 -22.05
C PRO A 156 25.28 -8.03 -21.33
N LYS A 157 26.04 -8.00 -20.24
CA LYS A 157 26.28 -9.19 -19.41
C LYS A 157 25.14 -9.34 -18.42
N ILE A 158 24.45 -10.48 -18.47
CA ILE A 158 23.38 -10.80 -17.51
C ILE A 158 24.00 -11.48 -16.28
N ILE A 159 23.83 -10.87 -15.11
CA ILE A 159 24.29 -11.37 -13.82
C ILE A 159 23.24 -12.33 -13.25
N PRO A 160 23.60 -13.59 -12.94
CA PRO A 160 22.70 -14.57 -12.36
C PRO A 160 22.44 -14.27 -10.88
N VAL A 161 21.41 -14.91 -10.33
CA VAL A 161 21.02 -14.75 -8.92
C VAL A 161 20.70 -16.08 -8.27
N LEU A 162 21.04 -16.20 -6.99
CA LEU A 162 20.57 -17.27 -6.11
C LEU A 162 19.50 -16.71 -5.20
N SER A 163 18.40 -17.43 -5.02
CA SER A 163 17.40 -17.09 -4.00
C SER A 163 17.98 -17.14 -2.59
N GLY A 164 17.21 -16.65 -1.60
CA GLY A 164 17.42 -17.00 -0.20
C GLY A 164 17.36 -18.53 0.05
N PRO A 165 17.82 -19.02 1.21
CA PRO A 165 17.67 -20.42 1.60
C PRO A 165 16.20 -20.84 1.61
N ILE A 166 15.93 -22.04 1.11
CA ILE A 166 14.60 -22.65 1.08
C ILE A 166 14.70 -23.98 1.83
N LEU A 167 13.84 -24.19 2.82
CA LEU A 167 13.72 -25.43 3.56
C LEU A 167 12.77 -26.38 2.81
N LEU A 168 13.30 -27.45 2.25
CA LEU A 168 12.48 -28.55 1.75
C LEU A 168 12.19 -29.54 2.86
N ARG A 169 10.91 -29.81 3.11
CA ARG A 169 10.46 -30.83 4.06
C ARG A 169 9.87 -32.02 3.32
N LYS A 170 10.46 -33.19 3.55
CA LYS A 170 9.83 -34.47 3.27
C LYS A 170 9.00 -34.84 4.50
N ALA A 171 7.69 -35.02 4.35
CA ALA A 171 6.88 -35.41 5.50
C ALA A 171 7.36 -36.79 5.97
N SER A 172 7.78 -36.89 7.24
CA SER A 172 8.21 -38.17 7.77
C SER A 172 7.01 -39.12 7.77
N ILE A 173 7.10 -40.22 7.02
CA ILE A 173 6.18 -41.35 7.08
C ILE A 173 6.37 -42.05 8.44
N GLN A 174 6.03 -41.38 9.54
CA GLN A 174 6.05 -41.97 10.89
C GLN A 174 4.65 -42.18 11.48
N ALA A 175 3.58 -41.98 10.70
CA ALA A 175 2.21 -42.16 11.19
C ALA A 175 1.65 -43.61 11.08
N GLY A 176 2.45 -44.60 10.67
CA GLY A 176 1.95 -45.94 10.34
C GLY A 176 2.17 -47.08 11.35
N GLN A 177 3.05 -46.95 12.34
CA GLN A 177 3.45 -48.11 13.18
C GLN A 177 3.00 -48.09 14.66
N ILE A 178 2.19 -47.13 15.10
CA ILE A 178 1.80 -47.05 16.53
C ILE A 178 0.54 -47.88 16.89
N HIS A 179 -0.18 -48.48 15.93
CA HIS A 179 -1.36 -49.32 16.23
C HIS A 179 -1.18 -50.81 15.94
N LYS A 180 -0.22 -51.48 16.61
CA LYS A 180 -0.28 -52.95 16.80
C LYS A 180 0.10 -53.49 18.19
N HIS A 181 0.45 -52.68 19.19
CA HIS A 181 0.75 -53.17 20.54
C HIS A 181 0.10 -52.37 21.69
N ALA A 182 -1.22 -52.19 21.64
CA ALA A 182 -2.00 -51.73 22.80
C ALA A 182 -3.13 -52.71 23.12
N SER A 183 -2.76 -53.94 23.45
CA SER A 183 -3.58 -54.82 24.29
C SER A 183 -2.62 -55.58 25.21
N GLN A 184 -2.32 -54.99 26.36
CA GLN A 184 -2.17 -55.66 27.66
C GLN A 184 -1.60 -54.70 28.73
N LYS A 185 -2.35 -54.62 29.84
CA LYS A 185 -1.91 -54.35 31.23
C LYS A 185 -1.40 -52.94 31.58
N GLY A 186 -2.25 -52.21 32.31
CA GLY A 186 -2.12 -52.08 33.76
C GLY A 186 -1.13 -51.06 34.35
N ALA A 187 -1.70 -50.15 35.15
CA ALA A 187 -1.13 -49.44 36.30
C ALA A 187 -0.23 -48.20 36.10
N ARG A 188 -0.75 -47.08 36.63
CA ARG A 188 -0.13 -45.90 37.28
C ARG A 188 1.39 -45.70 37.11
N THR A 189 1.78 -44.51 36.64
CA THR A 189 2.41 -43.44 37.46
C THR A 189 2.47 -42.10 36.71
N SER A 190 2.59 -41.05 37.51
CA SER A 190 2.57 -39.61 37.25
C SER A 190 3.79 -39.05 36.49
N SER A 191 3.61 -37.81 36.02
CA SER A 191 4.63 -36.79 35.71
C SER A 191 5.30 -36.87 34.34
N GLN A 192 4.76 -36.11 33.39
CA GLN A 192 5.53 -35.24 32.48
C GLN A 192 4.55 -34.43 31.61
N GLN A 193 4.18 -33.25 32.11
CA GLN A 193 3.46 -32.25 31.34
C GLN A 193 4.16 -30.93 31.63
N LEU A 194 5.06 -30.52 30.74
CA LEU A 194 5.60 -29.17 30.52
C LEU A 194 6.77 -29.30 29.52
N THR A 195 6.87 -28.34 28.59
CA THR A 195 7.88 -28.22 27.51
C THR A 195 7.54 -28.80 26.13
N SER A 196 6.44 -28.35 25.50
CA SER A 196 6.37 -28.37 24.01
C SER A 196 5.72 -27.14 23.36
N THR A 197 5.18 -26.20 24.13
CA THR A 197 4.49 -25.02 23.59
C THR A 197 5.39 -23.81 23.29
N ALA A 198 6.68 -23.84 23.63
CA ALA A 198 7.57 -22.67 23.45
C ALA A 198 8.42 -22.66 22.17
N LYS A 199 8.55 -23.79 21.43
CA LYS A 199 9.46 -23.87 20.26
C LYS A 199 8.80 -23.64 18.90
N LYS A 200 7.46 -23.59 18.82
CA LYS A 200 6.74 -23.36 17.55
C LYS A 200 6.56 -21.88 17.19
N SER A 201 6.75 -20.95 18.13
CA SER A 201 6.49 -19.51 17.93
C SER A 201 7.69 -18.73 17.35
N VAL A 202 8.90 -19.30 17.39
CA VAL A 202 10.14 -18.57 17.01
C VAL A 202 10.53 -18.79 15.53
N LYS A 203 10.04 -19.83 14.86
CA LYS A 203 10.58 -20.28 13.55
C LYS A 203 9.91 -19.66 12.31
N THR A 204 8.77 -18.97 12.44
CA THR A 204 8.03 -18.33 11.31
C THR A 204 8.34 -16.85 11.11
N LYS A 205 9.15 -16.22 11.97
CA LYS A 205 9.40 -14.77 11.95
C LYS A 205 10.58 -14.31 11.05
N LEU A 206 11.29 -15.23 10.38
CA LEU A 206 12.61 -14.90 9.84
C LEU A 206 12.64 -14.25 8.45
N ASP A 207 11.56 -14.30 7.65
CA ASP A 207 11.58 -13.82 6.25
C ASP A 207 10.63 -12.66 5.93
N THR A 208 9.93 -12.11 6.92
CA THR A 208 9.13 -10.89 6.77
C THR A 208 9.89 -9.72 7.35
N LEU A 209 10.46 -8.88 6.49
CA LEU A 209 10.99 -7.60 6.94
C LEU A 209 9.79 -6.78 7.43
N THR A 210 9.78 -6.57 8.74
CA THR A 210 8.75 -5.79 9.42
C THR A 210 9.33 -4.40 9.65
N ARG A 211 8.75 -3.37 9.05
CA ARG A 211 9.14 -1.98 9.28
C ARG A 211 8.06 -1.28 10.07
N LEU A 212 8.47 -0.54 11.10
CA LEU A 212 7.59 0.24 11.94
C LEU A 212 7.77 1.71 11.60
N TYR A 213 6.69 2.37 11.22
CA TYR A 213 6.65 3.79 10.90
C TYR A 213 5.89 4.54 12.00
N SER A 214 6.44 5.70 12.36
CA SER A 214 5.83 6.66 13.26
C SER A 214 5.48 7.89 12.44
N ILE A 215 4.20 8.14 12.23
CA ILE A 215 3.70 9.27 11.43
C ILE A 215 3.10 10.28 12.40
N SER A 216 3.83 11.37 12.66
CA SER A 216 3.32 12.46 13.47
C SER A 216 2.41 13.36 12.64
N LEU A 217 1.18 13.53 13.09
CA LEU A 217 0.25 14.53 12.57
C LEU A 217 0.43 15.81 13.39
N PRO A 218 1.08 16.87 12.86
CA PRO A 218 1.31 18.08 13.63
C PRO A 218 0.00 18.76 14.01
N TYR A 219 0.00 19.33 15.20
CA TYR A 219 -1.09 20.12 15.72
C TYR A 219 -0.87 21.58 15.32
N GLU A 220 -1.61 22.07 14.32
CA GLU A 220 -1.34 23.40 13.74
C GLU A 220 -2.28 24.52 14.20
N ASP A 221 -3.25 24.27 15.09
CA ASP A 221 -4.14 25.35 15.54
C ASP A 221 -3.44 26.46 16.38
N LEU A 222 -2.15 26.31 16.73
CA LEU A 222 -1.43 27.34 17.51
C LEU A 222 -0.42 28.17 16.71
N ALA A 223 0.12 27.67 15.59
CA ALA A 223 1.23 28.33 14.92
C ALA A 223 0.80 29.51 14.02
N TRP A 224 -0.40 29.46 13.42
CA TRP A 224 -0.89 30.53 12.55
C TRP A 224 -1.73 31.58 13.28
N MET A 225 -2.18 31.30 14.51
CA MET A 225 -2.93 32.25 15.35
C MET A 225 -2.03 33.15 16.21
N CYS A 226 -0.78 32.77 16.46
CA CYS A 226 0.19 33.68 17.07
C CYS A 226 0.67 34.67 16.01
N LYS A 227 0.46 35.96 16.25
CA LYS A 227 1.16 36.98 15.47
C LYS A 227 2.67 36.75 15.62
N PRO A 228 3.50 37.08 14.62
CA PRO A 228 4.96 36.91 14.69
C PRO A 228 5.63 37.52 15.94
N ASP A 229 4.93 38.43 16.64
CA ASP A 229 5.42 39.15 17.81
C ASP A 229 5.03 38.50 19.17
N ASP A 230 4.17 37.48 19.18
CA ASP A 230 3.76 36.80 20.42
C ASP A 230 4.59 35.53 20.66
N VAL A 231 5.37 35.56 21.75
CA VAL A 231 6.21 34.51 22.33
C VAL A 231 6.02 33.11 21.70
N SER A 232 6.97 32.69 20.88
CA SER A 232 6.99 31.34 20.30
C SER A 232 6.81 30.29 21.40
N PRO A 233 5.84 29.36 21.26
CA PRO A 233 5.72 28.25 22.19
C PRO A 233 7.05 27.48 22.20
N SER A 234 7.52 27.10 23.39
CA SER A 234 8.77 26.35 23.49
C SER A 234 8.64 25.04 22.71
N ALA A 235 9.69 24.62 21.99
CA ALA A 235 9.66 23.41 21.16
C ALA A 235 9.18 22.15 21.92
N SER A 236 9.36 22.11 23.23
CA SER A 236 8.92 21.01 24.10
C SER A 236 7.40 20.94 24.34
N GLU A 237 6.65 22.02 24.13
CA GLU A 237 5.17 22.02 24.21
C GLU A 237 4.52 21.58 22.89
N VAL A 238 5.14 21.91 21.76
CA VAL A 238 4.68 21.50 20.42
C VAL A 238 4.81 19.98 20.26
N GLU A 239 5.90 19.37 20.74
CA GLU A 239 6.12 17.91 20.68
C GLU A 239 5.10 17.11 21.51
N ARG A 240 4.59 17.65 22.63
CA ARG A 240 3.66 16.92 23.52
C ARG A 240 2.24 16.74 22.97
N SER A 241 1.90 17.40 21.86
CA SER A 241 0.54 17.45 21.31
C SER A 241 0.35 16.73 19.97
N ALA A 242 1.44 16.20 19.40
CA ALA A 242 1.40 15.48 18.13
C ALA A 242 0.80 14.09 18.34
N SER A 243 -0.22 13.75 17.55
CA SER A 243 -0.71 12.37 17.48
C SER A 243 0.23 11.59 16.58
N THR A 244 0.87 10.56 17.13
CA THR A 244 1.73 9.65 16.37
C THR A 244 0.95 8.41 15.99
N ILE A 245 0.82 8.16 14.69
CA ILE A 245 0.24 6.94 14.14
C ILE A 245 1.36 5.93 13.95
N MET A 246 1.15 4.72 14.45
CA MET A 246 2.09 3.61 14.31
C MET A 246 1.63 2.70 13.18
N ILE A 247 2.44 2.52 12.14
CA ILE A 247 2.11 1.57 11.06
C ILE A 247 3.22 0.55 10.93
N THR A 248 2.81 -0.71 11.00
CA THR A 248 3.63 -1.85 10.62
C THR A 248 3.42 -2.15 9.15
N GLU A 249 4.53 -2.20 8.43
CA GLU A 249 4.64 -2.75 7.08
C GLU A 249 5.24 -4.15 7.18
N ARG A 250 4.69 -5.07 6.38
CA ARG A 250 5.29 -6.39 6.16
C ARG A 250 5.67 -6.44 4.69
N THR A 251 6.94 -6.62 4.41
CA THR A 251 7.46 -6.82 3.05
C THR A 251 7.94 -8.26 2.93
N GLY A 252 7.51 -8.97 1.91
CA GLY A 252 7.77 -10.39 1.78
C GLY A 252 7.12 -11.02 0.56
N TYR A 253 7.54 -12.25 0.27
CA TYR A 253 7.22 -13.03 -0.93
C TYR A 253 5.74 -13.04 -1.38
N GLU A 254 4.78 -12.99 -0.46
CA GLU A 254 3.34 -13.10 -0.77
C GLU A 254 2.57 -11.79 -0.55
N LEU A 255 3.19 -10.81 0.10
CA LEU A 255 2.52 -9.70 0.76
C LEU A 255 3.45 -8.49 0.80
N ASP A 256 3.72 -7.89 -0.34
CA ASP A 256 4.36 -6.58 -0.38
C ASP A 256 3.32 -5.51 -0.02
N LYS A 257 3.08 -5.40 1.29
CA LYS A 257 2.11 -4.46 1.89
C LYS A 257 2.88 -3.25 2.40
N HIS A 258 3.42 -2.50 1.44
CA HIS A 258 4.24 -1.31 1.67
C HIS A 258 3.40 -0.07 1.98
N LEU A 259 4.01 0.87 2.69
CA LEU A 259 3.53 2.24 2.72
C LEU A 259 3.82 2.94 1.39
N TRP A 260 2.77 3.21 0.63
CA TRP A 260 2.87 3.92 -0.64
C TRP A 260 2.81 5.44 -0.48
N ASP A 261 3.64 6.17 -1.24
CA ASP A 261 3.66 7.64 -1.29
C ASP A 261 2.27 8.23 -1.55
N ALA A 262 1.49 7.59 -2.44
CA ALA A 262 0.14 8.04 -2.77
C ALA A 262 -0.76 8.11 -1.53
N SER A 263 -0.62 7.18 -0.58
CA SER A 263 -1.42 7.16 0.66
C SER A 263 -1.03 8.30 1.59
N LEU A 264 0.25 8.69 1.59
CA LEU A 264 0.76 9.83 2.35
C LEU A 264 0.27 11.16 1.75
N HIS A 265 0.30 11.29 0.42
CA HIS A 265 -0.22 12.47 -0.27
C HIS A 265 -1.74 12.62 -0.06
N LEU A 266 -2.50 11.53 -0.14
CA LEU A 266 -3.94 11.55 0.13
C LEU A 266 -4.25 11.88 1.59
N SER A 267 -3.49 11.33 2.53
CA SER A 267 -3.56 11.68 3.96
C SER A 267 -3.34 13.18 4.20
N ARG A 268 -2.35 13.79 3.52
CA ARG A 268 -2.09 15.24 3.58
C ARG A 268 -3.27 16.05 3.03
N LEU A 269 -3.84 15.66 1.89
CA LEU A 269 -5.00 16.33 1.33
C LEU A 269 -6.21 16.28 2.28
N LEU A 270 -6.50 15.12 2.86
CA LEU A 270 -7.60 14.95 3.81
C LEU A 270 -7.44 15.88 5.02
N ARG A 271 -6.24 15.91 5.61
CA ARG A 271 -5.91 16.84 6.71
C ARG A 271 -6.13 18.30 6.29
N HIS A 272 -5.66 18.68 5.11
CA HIS A 272 -5.81 20.04 4.60
C HIS A 272 -7.28 20.44 4.44
N VAL A 273 -8.09 19.61 3.78
CA VAL A 273 -9.53 19.85 3.57
C VAL A 273 -10.27 19.98 4.91
N MET A 274 -9.86 19.21 5.92
CA MET A 274 -10.46 19.26 7.24
C MET A 274 -10.04 20.49 8.06
N ASN A 275 -8.84 21.01 7.86
CA ASN A 275 -8.33 22.18 8.59
C ASN A 275 -8.91 23.50 8.07
N GLN A 276 -9.41 23.55 6.83
CA GLN A 276 -10.05 24.76 6.26
C GLN A 276 -11.42 25.12 6.87
N ARG A 277 -11.73 24.63 8.08
CA ARG A 277 -13.03 24.79 8.76
C ARG A 277 -13.41 26.22 9.19
N GLY A 278 -12.62 27.25 8.89
CA GLY A 278 -12.85 28.59 9.47
C GLY A 278 -12.62 29.81 8.58
N ILE A 279 -12.16 29.65 7.34
CA ILE A 279 -11.74 30.83 6.53
C ILE A 279 -12.92 31.43 5.73
N ASP A 280 -13.91 30.61 5.35
CA ASP A 280 -14.95 31.03 4.41
C ASP A 280 -16.30 31.38 5.06
N SER A 281 -16.38 31.51 6.39
CA SER A 281 -17.57 32.17 6.96
C SER A 281 -17.50 33.62 6.48
N PRO A 282 -18.42 34.10 5.63
CA PRO A 282 -18.35 35.45 5.11
C PRO A 282 -18.38 36.35 6.33
N LYS A 283 -17.25 37.00 6.65
CA LYS A 283 -17.23 38.08 7.63
C LYS A 283 -18.36 38.98 7.19
N ALA A 284 -19.43 39.03 7.98
CA ALA A 284 -20.58 39.89 7.74
C ALA A 284 -19.98 41.24 7.36
N ALA A 285 -20.20 41.67 6.12
CA ALA A 285 -19.60 42.88 5.62
C ALA A 285 -20.00 43.98 6.59
N GLU A 286 -19.05 44.44 7.42
CA GLU A 286 -19.30 45.62 8.23
C GLU A 286 -19.66 46.73 7.23
N PRO A 287 -20.79 47.43 7.43
CA PRO A 287 -21.18 48.47 6.51
C PRO A 287 -20.07 49.51 6.53
N ILE A 288 -19.39 49.62 5.38
CA ILE A 288 -18.34 50.60 5.14
C ILE A 288 -18.91 51.97 5.52
N ARG A 289 -18.48 52.48 6.68
CA ARG A 289 -18.74 53.85 7.08
C ARG A 289 -17.99 54.76 6.11
N ASP A 290 -18.76 55.33 5.20
CA ASP A 290 -18.34 56.36 4.27
C ASP A 290 -17.77 57.56 5.05
N GLY A 291 -16.48 57.87 4.85
CA GLY A 291 -15.86 58.90 5.68
C GLY A 291 -14.35 59.12 5.51
N ARG A 292 -13.87 59.35 4.29
CA ARG A 292 -12.88 60.40 3.93
C ARG A 292 -12.11 60.04 2.65
N ARG A 293 -12.46 60.76 1.59
CA ARG A 293 -11.60 60.97 0.42
C ARG A 293 -10.27 61.59 0.86
N LYS A 294 -9.17 60.85 0.70
CA LYS A 294 -7.86 61.46 0.40
C LYS A 294 -7.43 60.97 -0.98
N ARG A 295 -7.38 61.93 -1.92
CA ARG A 295 -6.69 61.79 -3.20
C ARG A 295 -5.23 61.50 -2.90
N GLN A 296 -4.74 60.33 -3.28
CA GLN A 296 -3.32 60.06 -3.42
C GLN A 296 -3.05 59.66 -4.86
N ARG A 297 -2.06 60.33 -5.44
CA ARG A 297 -1.64 60.25 -6.83
C ARG A 297 -1.24 58.82 -7.18
N VAL A 298 -1.63 58.44 -8.39
CA VAL A 298 -1.19 57.28 -9.15
C VAL A 298 0.25 57.52 -9.56
N ASP A 299 1.17 56.69 -9.09
CA ASP A 299 2.40 56.38 -9.82
C ASP A 299 2.18 54.98 -10.41
N GLU A 300 2.10 54.94 -11.75
CA GLU A 300 2.01 53.72 -12.55
C GLU A 300 3.34 52.98 -12.47
N GLU A 301 3.43 51.98 -11.60
CA GLU A 301 4.49 50.99 -11.66
C GLU A 301 3.95 49.71 -12.30
N LYS A 302 4.59 49.36 -13.42
CA LYS A 302 4.14 48.40 -14.42
C LYS A 302 4.59 47.00 -13.98
N ASP A 303 3.87 46.41 -13.04
CA ASP A 303 4.17 45.06 -12.54
C ASP A 303 3.49 44.01 -13.43
N THR A 304 4.21 43.56 -14.47
CA THR A 304 3.79 42.51 -15.38
C THR A 304 4.53 41.20 -15.06
N SER A 305 4.11 40.45 -14.04
CA SER A 305 4.22 38.97 -14.01
C SER A 305 3.79 38.39 -12.66
N ALA A 306 2.48 38.22 -12.47
CA ALA A 306 1.96 37.14 -11.64
C ALA A 306 0.74 36.60 -12.39
N SER A 307 0.93 35.49 -13.09
CA SER A 307 -0.20 34.78 -13.71
C SER A 307 -1.16 34.38 -12.60
N ASP A 308 -2.33 35.00 -12.59
CA ASP A 308 -3.42 34.69 -11.69
C ASP A 308 -3.89 33.25 -12.01
N LYS A 309 -3.33 32.27 -11.28
CA LYS A 309 -3.63 30.83 -11.45
C LYS A 309 -5.01 30.55 -10.84
N THR A 310 -6.07 30.95 -11.53
CA THR A 310 -7.44 30.68 -11.10
C THR A 310 -7.69 29.18 -11.04
N THR A 311 -8.11 28.66 -9.88
CA THR A 311 -8.52 27.26 -9.72
C THR A 311 -9.61 26.91 -10.74
N PRO A 312 -9.50 25.80 -11.49
CA PRO A 312 -10.56 25.37 -12.41
C PRO A 312 -11.92 25.29 -11.70
N PRO A 313 -13.02 25.82 -12.29
CA PRO A 313 -14.33 25.89 -11.64
C PRO A 313 -14.84 24.53 -11.10
N GLY A 314 -14.47 23.42 -11.74
CA GLY A 314 -14.86 22.07 -11.31
C GLY A 314 -14.11 21.55 -10.07
N GLN A 315 -12.89 22.02 -9.81
CA GLN A 315 -12.06 21.53 -8.70
C GLN A 315 -12.50 22.11 -7.36
N LEU A 316 -12.86 23.40 -7.32
CA LEU A 316 -13.37 24.04 -6.10
C LEU A 316 -14.65 23.35 -5.60
N GLY A 317 -15.62 23.14 -6.50
CA GLY A 317 -16.84 22.40 -6.17
C GLY A 317 -16.57 20.93 -5.78
N ALA A 318 -15.47 20.33 -6.25
CA ALA A 318 -15.07 19.00 -5.83
C ALA A 318 -14.51 18.97 -4.40
N LEU A 319 -13.65 19.94 -4.05
CA LEU A 319 -13.12 20.12 -2.69
C LEU A 319 -14.21 20.49 -1.69
N GLU A 320 -15.14 21.37 -2.07
CA GLU A 320 -16.31 21.73 -1.24
C GLU A 320 -17.21 20.52 -0.97
N HIS A 321 -17.46 19.68 -1.99
CA HIS A 321 -18.22 18.45 -1.79
C HIS A 321 -17.49 17.50 -0.84
N LEU A 322 -16.19 17.29 -1.00
CA LEU A 322 -15.40 16.48 -0.07
C LEU A 322 -15.45 17.04 1.35
N ARG A 323 -15.29 18.36 1.51
CA ARG A 323 -15.40 19.05 2.79
C ARG A 323 -16.76 18.83 3.44
N SER A 324 -17.85 18.98 2.68
CA SER A 324 -19.21 18.74 3.15
C SER A 324 -19.41 17.29 3.62
N LEU A 325 -18.90 16.31 2.87
CA LEU A 325 -18.96 14.90 3.25
C LEU A 325 -18.21 14.63 4.57
N LEU A 326 -16.98 15.14 4.72
CA LEU A 326 -16.16 14.96 5.93
C LEU A 326 -16.71 15.68 7.17
N GLN A 327 -17.67 16.58 7.01
CA GLN A 327 -18.37 17.26 8.11
C GLN A 327 -19.65 16.54 8.56
N ARG A 328 -20.03 15.45 7.89
CA ARG A 328 -21.27 14.74 8.23
C ARG A 328 -21.21 14.10 9.60
N ARG A 329 -22.34 14.14 10.31
CA ARG A 329 -22.54 13.42 11.58
C ARG A 329 -22.44 11.91 11.41
N SER A 330 -22.75 11.36 10.24
CA SER A 330 -22.47 9.96 9.96
C SER A 330 -21.80 9.81 8.61
N LEU A 331 -20.69 9.08 8.60
CA LEU A 331 -19.88 8.83 7.42
C LEU A 331 -19.53 7.34 7.35
N ARG A 332 -19.88 6.72 6.23
CA ARG A 332 -19.44 5.36 5.89
C ARG A 332 -18.33 5.42 4.85
N VAL A 333 -17.24 4.73 5.12
CA VAL A 333 -16.03 4.73 4.30
C VAL A 333 -15.67 3.30 3.92
N VAL A 334 -15.23 3.11 2.68
CA VAL A 334 -14.63 1.85 2.22
C VAL A 334 -13.27 2.18 1.62
N GLU A 335 -12.20 1.58 2.12
CA GLU A 335 -10.88 1.64 1.49
C GLU A 335 -10.64 0.38 0.66
N LEU A 336 -10.32 0.53 -0.62
CA LEU A 336 -9.97 -0.57 -1.53
C LEU A 336 -8.46 -0.75 -1.58
N GLY A 337 -8.00 -2.00 -1.49
CA GLY A 337 -6.57 -2.34 -1.60
C GLY A 337 -5.75 -1.67 -0.50
N ALA A 338 -6.25 -1.71 0.73
CA ALA A 338 -5.77 -0.90 1.83
C ALA A 338 -4.31 -1.17 2.22
N GLY A 339 -3.75 -2.33 1.87
CA GLY A 339 -2.37 -2.67 2.16
C GLY A 339 -2.14 -2.79 3.66
N THR A 340 -1.62 -1.71 4.26
CA THR A 340 -1.40 -1.57 5.70
C THR A 340 -2.60 -1.00 6.45
N GLY A 341 -3.59 -0.41 5.75
CA GLY A 341 -4.72 0.31 6.36
C GLY A 341 -4.39 1.73 6.84
N LEU A 342 -3.23 2.27 6.47
CA LEU A 342 -2.77 3.61 6.87
C LEU A 342 -3.85 4.68 6.65
N LEU A 343 -4.46 4.73 5.48
CA LEU A 343 -5.34 5.83 5.11
C LEU A 343 -6.63 5.82 5.93
N SER A 344 -7.22 4.65 6.14
CA SER A 344 -8.34 4.46 7.07
C SER A 344 -8.02 4.89 8.50
N ILE A 345 -6.84 4.53 9.01
CA ILE A 345 -6.40 4.92 10.36
C ILE A 345 -6.20 6.45 10.44
N VAL A 346 -5.53 7.06 9.46
CA VAL A 346 -5.37 8.52 9.39
C VAL A 346 -6.71 9.21 9.36
N LEU A 347 -7.63 8.78 8.51
CA LEU A 347 -8.95 9.38 8.40
C LEU A 347 -9.73 9.26 9.72
N ALA A 348 -9.67 8.11 10.40
CA ALA A 348 -10.27 7.92 11.70
C ALA A 348 -9.68 8.88 12.75
N VAL A 349 -8.36 9.04 12.79
CA VAL A 349 -7.69 9.99 13.70
C VAL A 349 -8.06 11.44 13.39
N LEU A 350 -8.15 11.80 12.11
CA LEU A 350 -8.50 13.17 11.70
C LEU A 350 -9.95 13.52 12.01
N LEU A 351 -10.89 12.61 11.71
CA LEU A 351 -12.32 12.83 11.92
C LEU A 351 -12.72 12.75 13.38
N THR A 352 -11.86 12.21 14.23
CA THR A 352 -12.21 12.09 15.62
C THR A 352 -12.17 13.46 16.30
N PRO A 353 -13.29 14.04 16.82
CA PRO A 353 -13.20 15.34 17.47
C PRO A 353 -12.27 15.24 18.67
N ARG A 354 -11.22 16.04 18.64
CA ARG A 354 -10.47 16.35 19.86
C ARG A 354 -11.43 17.14 20.75
N ASP A 355 -11.51 16.77 22.03
CA ASP A 355 -12.26 17.53 23.02
C ASP A 355 -11.65 18.93 23.16
N ARG A 356 -12.04 19.84 22.25
CA ARG A 356 -11.68 21.26 22.28
C ARG A 356 -12.32 21.93 23.50
N GLY A 357 -13.44 21.39 23.97
CA GLY A 357 -14.22 21.90 25.09
C GLY A 357 -13.48 21.81 26.42
N ALA A 358 -12.71 20.76 26.68
CA ALA A 358 -11.90 20.67 27.89
C ALA A 358 -10.76 21.70 27.91
N LEU A 359 -10.13 21.98 26.77
CA LEU A 359 -9.04 22.97 26.66
C LEU A 359 -9.56 24.41 26.78
N ASP A 360 -10.71 24.70 26.16
CA ASP A 360 -11.35 26.02 26.23
C ASP A 360 -11.99 26.29 27.58
N LYS A 361 -12.60 25.29 28.24
CA LYS A 361 -13.10 25.41 29.63
C LYS A 361 -11.98 25.60 30.66
N ALA A 362 -10.78 25.08 30.41
CA ALA A 362 -9.62 25.32 31.26
C ALA A 362 -9.03 26.73 31.07
N LYS A 363 -9.19 27.34 29.89
CA LYS A 363 -8.69 28.70 29.59
C LYS A 363 -9.69 29.81 29.90
N LEU A 364 -10.99 29.59 29.69
CA LEU A 364 -12.05 30.49 30.11
C LEU A 364 -12.38 30.21 31.57
N GLY A 365 -11.58 30.79 32.47
CA GLY A 365 -11.87 30.84 33.90
C GLY A 365 -13.34 31.22 34.12
N ALA A 366 -14.03 30.38 34.89
CA ALA A 366 -15.45 30.42 35.17
C ALA A 366 -16.00 31.86 35.32
N SER A 367 -16.60 32.38 34.25
CA SER A 367 -17.49 33.54 34.35
C SER A 367 -18.93 33.03 34.23
N PRO A 368 -19.83 33.35 35.17
CA PRO A 368 -21.21 32.85 35.14
C PRO A 368 -21.94 33.44 33.93
N GLN A 369 -22.39 32.60 33.00
CA GLN A 369 -23.30 33.07 31.96
C GLN A 369 -24.72 33.26 32.52
N PRO A 370 -25.43 34.32 32.09
CA PRO A 370 -26.81 34.58 32.50
C PRO A 370 -27.79 33.55 31.88
N PRO A 371 -28.99 33.41 32.45
CA PRO A 371 -29.97 32.43 32.00
C PRO A 371 -30.49 32.78 30.60
N LEU A 372 -30.38 31.86 29.64
CA LEU A 372 -31.09 31.93 28.37
C LEU A 372 -32.51 31.37 28.58
N GLU A 373 -33.50 32.25 28.64
CA GLU A 373 -34.90 31.88 28.48
C GLU A 373 -35.32 32.07 27.01
N ASP A 374 -36.04 31.06 26.51
CA ASP A 374 -36.96 31.10 25.38
C ASP A 374 -36.38 31.17 23.95
N ARG A 375 -35.98 30.00 23.42
CA ARG A 375 -35.91 29.73 21.97
C ARG A 375 -36.53 28.35 21.71
N THR A 376 -37.72 28.35 21.12
CA THR A 376 -38.62 27.19 20.95
C THR A 376 -38.76 26.74 19.49
N ASP A 377 -37.74 26.92 18.65
CA ASP A 377 -37.83 26.53 17.23
C ASP A 377 -36.68 25.59 16.82
N LEU A 378 -37.07 24.37 16.43
CA LEU A 378 -36.28 23.24 15.91
C LEU A 378 -35.40 22.50 16.95
N GLU A 379 -35.95 21.40 17.48
CA GLU A 379 -35.21 20.36 18.19
C GLU A 379 -34.22 19.63 17.25
N GLU A 380 -33.10 20.27 16.90
CA GLU A 380 -31.85 19.54 16.81
C GLU A 380 -31.40 19.27 18.24
N THR A 381 -31.61 18.06 18.75
CA THR A 381 -31.02 17.66 20.03
C THR A 381 -29.50 17.86 19.95
N PRO A 382 -28.92 18.84 20.67
CA PRO A 382 -27.49 19.08 20.67
C PRO A 382 -26.84 17.88 21.37
N GLY A 383 -26.06 17.08 20.65
CA GLY A 383 -25.26 16.02 21.27
C GLY A 383 -25.31 14.63 20.65
N THR A 384 -25.92 14.40 19.49
CA THR A 384 -25.76 13.10 18.81
C THR A 384 -24.33 12.97 18.28
N ALA A 385 -23.56 12.05 18.88
CA ALA A 385 -22.16 11.79 18.54
C ALA A 385 -21.99 11.48 17.05
N GLN A 386 -20.88 11.93 16.47
CA GLN A 386 -20.53 11.58 15.10
C GLN A 386 -20.37 10.07 15.01
N LYS A 387 -20.90 9.41 13.97
CA LYS A 387 -20.77 7.97 13.70
C LYS A 387 -19.91 7.74 12.47
N LEU A 388 -18.71 7.22 12.66
CA LEU A 388 -17.77 6.86 11.60
C LEU A 388 -17.68 5.35 11.48
N HIS A 389 -17.96 4.83 10.29
CA HIS A 389 -17.80 3.41 9.98
C HIS A 389 -16.86 3.25 8.79
N ILE A 390 -15.76 2.55 8.96
CA ILE A 390 -14.74 2.33 7.95
C ILE A 390 -14.53 0.83 7.73
N TYR A 391 -14.78 0.37 6.52
CA TYR A 391 -14.35 -0.94 6.06
C TYR A 391 -12.99 -0.82 5.37
N VAL A 392 -11.98 -1.45 5.96
CA VAL A 392 -10.61 -1.47 5.42
C VAL A 392 -10.44 -2.75 4.62
N THR A 393 -10.49 -2.66 3.28
CA THR A 393 -10.63 -3.85 2.44
C THR A 393 -9.38 -4.20 1.64
N ASP A 394 -9.10 -5.50 1.56
CA ASP A 394 -8.01 -6.09 0.79
C ASP A 394 -8.26 -7.61 0.66
N LEU A 395 -7.36 -8.35 0.02
CA LEU A 395 -7.35 -9.80 0.01
C LEU A 395 -7.10 -10.37 1.42
N SER A 396 -7.51 -11.62 1.63
CA SER A 396 -7.42 -12.31 2.94
C SER A 396 -6.02 -12.26 3.58
N SER A 397 -4.99 -12.28 2.73
CA SER A 397 -3.59 -12.25 3.14
C SER A 397 -3.19 -10.96 3.86
N ALA A 398 -3.88 -9.83 3.64
CA ALA A 398 -3.56 -8.55 4.28
C ALA A 398 -4.33 -8.30 5.59
N LEU A 399 -5.41 -9.04 5.85
CA LEU A 399 -6.36 -8.71 6.93
C LEU A 399 -5.72 -8.77 8.32
N GLU A 400 -4.81 -9.72 8.57
CA GLU A 400 -4.08 -9.80 9.84
C GLU A 400 -3.21 -8.55 10.07
N LEU A 401 -2.53 -8.06 9.02
CA LEU A 401 -1.70 -6.86 9.10
C LEU A 401 -2.55 -5.62 9.37
N ILE A 402 -3.65 -5.48 8.63
CA ILE A 402 -4.60 -4.38 8.79
C ILE A 402 -5.15 -4.38 10.23
N GLN A 403 -5.57 -5.54 10.74
CA GLN A 403 -6.07 -5.66 12.12
C GLN A 403 -5.00 -5.27 13.14
N SER A 404 -3.76 -5.73 12.96
CA SER A 404 -2.63 -5.37 13.83
C SER A 404 -2.42 -3.86 13.86
N ASN A 405 -2.42 -3.20 12.70
CA ASN A 405 -2.24 -1.74 12.62
C ASN A 405 -3.41 -0.98 13.25
N ILE A 406 -4.64 -1.47 13.10
CA ILE A 406 -5.80 -0.90 13.82
C ILE A 406 -5.61 -1.03 15.33
N ASP A 407 -5.20 -2.21 15.80
CA ASP A 407 -4.98 -2.49 17.22
C ASP A 407 -3.87 -1.61 17.81
N ASP A 408 -2.75 -1.45 17.09
CA ASP A 408 -1.61 -0.63 17.50
C ASP A 408 -1.96 0.86 17.65
N ASN A 409 -3.01 1.32 16.97
CA ASN A 409 -3.52 2.69 17.06
C ASN A 409 -4.80 2.81 17.91
N ARG A 410 -5.30 1.72 18.50
CA ARG A 410 -6.57 1.74 19.25
C ARG A 410 -6.54 2.73 20.40
N THR A 411 -5.42 2.83 21.12
CA THR A 411 -5.27 3.78 22.23
C THR A 411 -5.36 5.22 21.74
N LEU A 412 -4.73 5.55 20.61
CA LEU A 412 -4.83 6.87 19.98
C LEU A 412 -6.28 7.17 19.56
N LEU A 413 -6.97 6.19 18.96
CA LEU A 413 -8.36 6.32 18.53
C LEU A 413 -9.33 6.48 19.72
N GLN A 414 -9.08 5.79 20.84
CA GLN A 414 -9.90 5.84 22.05
C GLN A 414 -9.62 7.06 22.94
N ALA A 415 -8.36 7.51 23.00
CA ALA A 415 -7.94 8.63 23.84
C ALA A 415 -8.58 9.96 23.41
N GLN A 416 -9.13 10.03 22.20
CA GLN A 416 -9.86 11.18 21.73
C GLN A 416 -11.35 11.02 22.13
N GLN A 417 -11.62 11.48 23.36
CA GLN A 417 -12.78 11.23 24.23
C GLN A 417 -14.19 11.54 23.67
N SER A 418 -14.33 11.81 22.37
CA SER A 418 -15.59 12.24 21.75
C SER A 418 -16.40 11.10 21.12
N PHE A 419 -15.85 9.90 20.98
CA PHE A 419 -16.60 8.73 20.53
C PHE A 419 -16.89 7.78 21.68
N THR A 420 -18.14 7.37 21.80
CA THR A 420 -18.44 6.08 22.42
C THR A 420 -17.84 4.98 21.53
N PRO A 421 -17.43 3.82 22.08
CA PRO A 421 -16.97 2.69 21.25
C PRO A 421 -17.94 2.29 20.12
N GLU A 422 -19.23 2.63 20.25
CA GLU A 422 -20.28 2.36 19.26
C GLU A 422 -20.28 3.33 18.07
N SER A 423 -19.56 4.45 18.20
CA SER A 423 -19.62 5.55 17.24
C SER A 423 -18.41 5.57 16.28
N LEU A 424 -17.30 4.91 16.61
CA LEU A 424 -16.17 4.70 15.70
C LEU A 424 -15.99 3.20 15.47
N LEU A 425 -16.27 2.75 14.25
CA LEU A 425 -16.07 1.38 13.84
C LEU A 425 -15.09 1.33 12.67
N ILE A 426 -13.98 0.61 12.85
CA ILE A 426 -12.97 0.37 11.81
C ILE A 426 -12.70 -1.14 11.76
N GLU A 427 -13.06 -1.77 10.66
CA GLU A 427 -13.05 -3.23 10.52
C GLU A 427 -12.33 -3.67 9.24
N PRO A 428 -11.37 -4.61 9.33
CA PRO A 428 -10.85 -5.28 8.15
C PRO A 428 -11.96 -6.12 7.50
N LEU A 429 -12.06 -6.06 6.17
CA LEU A 429 -13.03 -6.84 5.41
C LEU A 429 -12.38 -7.41 4.15
N MET A 430 -12.54 -8.71 3.92
CA MET A 430 -12.06 -9.34 2.68
C MET A 430 -12.84 -8.81 1.49
N LEU A 431 -12.14 -8.32 0.46
CA LEU A 431 -12.74 -7.93 -0.81
C LEU A 431 -11.80 -8.28 -1.95
N ASP A 432 -12.24 -9.20 -2.80
CA ASP A 432 -11.64 -9.45 -4.10
C ASP A 432 -12.41 -8.65 -5.16
N TRP A 433 -11.72 -7.80 -5.91
CA TRP A 433 -12.36 -6.96 -6.94
C TRP A 433 -12.89 -7.77 -8.11
N ASP A 434 -12.38 -8.98 -8.33
CA ASP A 434 -12.84 -9.89 -9.38
C ASP A 434 -14.18 -10.57 -9.02
N GLU A 435 -14.54 -10.57 -7.73
CA GLU A 435 -15.78 -11.15 -7.22
C GLU A 435 -16.93 -10.12 -7.12
N GLN A 436 -18.12 -10.60 -6.75
CA GLN A 436 -19.25 -9.72 -6.44
C GLN A 436 -19.03 -9.04 -5.09
N LEU A 437 -19.40 -7.77 -4.98
CA LEU A 437 -19.39 -7.05 -3.71
C LEU A 437 -20.09 -7.86 -2.61
N PRO A 438 -19.51 -8.03 -1.41
CA PRO A 438 -20.16 -8.65 -0.28
C PRO A 438 -21.51 -7.99 0.03
N ALA A 439 -22.50 -8.78 0.49
CA ALA A 439 -23.83 -8.27 0.82
C ALA A 439 -23.78 -7.03 1.74
N LEU A 440 -22.87 -7.06 2.70
CA LEU A 440 -22.59 -5.95 3.61
C LEU A 440 -22.34 -4.63 2.88
N LEU A 441 -21.47 -4.61 1.85
CA LEU A 441 -21.17 -3.40 1.08
C LEU A 441 -22.23 -3.05 0.04
N ARG A 442 -23.00 -4.04 -0.42
CA ARG A 442 -24.11 -3.82 -1.37
C ARG A 442 -25.30 -3.15 -0.68
N ASP A 443 -25.64 -3.64 0.50
CA ASP A 443 -26.81 -3.23 1.27
C ASP A 443 -26.50 -1.95 2.08
N ASP A 444 -25.26 -1.81 2.58
CA ASP A 444 -24.79 -0.66 3.36
C ASP A 444 -23.75 0.17 2.58
N GLN A 445 -24.22 0.96 1.61
CA GLN A 445 -23.31 1.65 0.70
C GLN A 445 -22.49 2.78 1.33
N PRO A 446 -21.22 2.94 0.92
CA PRO A 446 -20.38 4.01 1.44
C PRO A 446 -20.88 5.41 1.03
N ASP A 447 -20.41 6.41 1.78
CA ASP A 447 -20.44 7.82 1.39
C ASP A 447 -19.11 8.23 0.73
N LEU A 448 -18.01 7.58 1.13
CA LEU A 448 -16.67 7.83 0.65
C LEU A 448 -15.97 6.50 0.35
N VAL A 449 -15.43 6.37 -0.85
CA VAL A 449 -14.51 5.29 -1.21
C VAL A 449 -13.10 5.86 -1.27
N LEU A 450 -12.13 5.14 -0.75
CA LEU A 450 -10.72 5.51 -0.78
C LEU A 450 -9.96 4.46 -1.59
N VAL A 451 -9.10 4.92 -2.49
CA VAL A 451 -8.26 4.06 -3.34
C VAL A 451 -6.88 4.71 -3.39
N SER A 452 -5.84 3.99 -2.98
CA SER A 452 -4.48 4.52 -3.00
C SER A 452 -3.50 3.54 -3.61
N ASP A 453 -2.82 3.98 -4.65
CA ASP A 453 -1.81 3.23 -5.40
C ASP A 453 -2.24 1.84 -5.89
N CYS A 454 -3.52 1.70 -6.22
CA CYS A 454 -4.13 0.45 -6.69
C CYS A 454 -4.08 0.28 -8.22
N THR A 455 -3.26 1.07 -8.91
CA THR A 455 -3.31 1.22 -10.37
C THR A 455 -2.01 0.83 -11.08
N TYR A 456 -1.09 0.17 -10.39
CA TYR A 456 0.17 -0.31 -10.95
C TYR A 456 0.00 -1.55 -11.84
N ASN A 457 -1.15 -2.24 -11.78
CA ASN A 457 -1.46 -3.39 -12.63
C ASN A 457 -2.63 -3.08 -13.57
N PRO A 458 -2.38 -2.82 -14.86
CA PRO A 458 -3.43 -2.59 -15.85
C PRO A 458 -4.46 -3.71 -15.99
N GLU A 459 -4.08 -4.96 -15.70
CA GLU A 459 -5.00 -6.10 -15.78
C GLU A 459 -6.12 -6.00 -14.72
N SER A 460 -5.86 -5.30 -13.60
CA SER A 460 -6.84 -5.11 -12.53
C SER A 460 -7.81 -3.95 -12.81
N PHE A 461 -7.61 -3.14 -13.85
CA PHE A 461 -8.44 -1.94 -14.10
C PHE A 461 -9.92 -2.25 -14.31
N PRO A 462 -10.32 -3.28 -15.10
CA PRO A 462 -11.74 -3.58 -15.28
C PRO A 462 -12.44 -3.89 -13.96
N SER A 463 -11.81 -4.73 -13.14
CA SER A 463 -12.36 -5.18 -11.86
C SER A 463 -12.37 -4.06 -10.81
N LEU A 464 -11.31 -3.24 -10.76
CA LEU A 464 -11.26 -2.05 -9.90
C LEU A 464 -12.33 -1.03 -10.28
N CYS A 465 -12.44 -0.66 -11.56
CA CYS A 465 -13.41 0.35 -12.02
C CYS A 465 -14.85 -0.13 -11.84
N ARG A 466 -15.12 -1.42 -12.08
CA ARG A 466 -16.42 -2.06 -11.78
C ARG A 466 -16.75 -1.95 -10.30
N THR A 467 -15.81 -2.31 -9.42
CA THR A 467 -15.98 -2.26 -7.96
C THR A 467 -16.27 -0.83 -7.49
N ILE A 468 -15.51 0.16 -7.97
CA ILE A 468 -15.76 1.58 -7.66
C ILE A 468 -17.16 1.99 -8.13
N ARG A 469 -17.53 1.69 -9.37
CA ARG A 469 -18.87 2.01 -9.92
C ARG A 469 -19.99 1.41 -9.07
N ASP A 470 -19.85 0.16 -8.65
CA ASP A 470 -20.87 -0.54 -7.87
C ASP A 470 -21.00 0.05 -6.46
N LEU A 471 -19.88 0.40 -5.80
CA LEU A 471 -19.87 1.10 -4.50
C LEU A 471 -20.44 2.52 -4.58
N LEU A 472 -20.32 3.19 -5.73
CA LEU A 472 -20.88 4.52 -5.96
C LEU A 472 -22.34 4.50 -6.46
N THR A 473 -22.93 3.32 -6.70
CA THR A 473 -24.28 3.20 -7.28
C THR A 473 -25.33 2.88 -6.22
N ARG A 474 -26.04 3.89 -5.71
CA ARG A 474 -27.18 3.71 -4.79
C ARG A 474 -28.44 3.22 -5.52
N PRO A 475 -29.03 2.06 -5.15
CA PRO A 475 -30.27 1.57 -5.74
C PRO A 475 -31.46 2.51 -5.49
N SER A 476 -31.49 3.15 -4.32
CA SER A 476 -32.67 3.87 -3.81
C SER A 476 -32.52 5.39 -3.78
N ALA A 477 -31.37 5.96 -4.16
CA ALA A 477 -31.20 7.41 -4.15
C ALA A 477 -31.74 8.03 -5.45
N PRO A 478 -32.42 9.19 -5.40
CA PRO A 478 -32.77 9.92 -6.61
C PRO A 478 -31.49 10.16 -7.43
N ARG A 479 -31.55 9.80 -8.72
CA ARG A 479 -30.43 9.91 -9.66
C ARG A 479 -29.91 11.34 -9.65
N GLY A 480 -28.73 11.59 -9.07
CA GLY A 480 -28.17 12.93 -9.10
C GLY A 480 -26.83 13.09 -8.40
N ASN A 481 -26.02 14.01 -8.92
CA ASN A 481 -24.77 14.51 -8.34
C ASN A 481 -25.02 15.47 -7.16
N GLY A 482 -25.98 15.13 -6.29
CA GLY A 482 -26.30 15.94 -5.12
C GLY A 482 -25.11 16.03 -4.15
N PRO A 483 -25.16 16.96 -3.19
CA PRO A 483 -24.10 17.15 -2.17
C PRO A 483 -23.91 15.96 -1.22
N HIS A 484 -24.71 14.90 -1.38
CA HIS A 484 -24.67 13.66 -0.60
C HIS A 484 -24.44 12.42 -1.47
N ALA A 485 -24.13 12.62 -2.75
CA ALA A 485 -23.77 11.53 -3.64
C ALA A 485 -22.44 10.92 -3.17
N PRO A 486 -22.31 9.57 -3.18
CA PRO A 486 -21.05 8.94 -2.82
C PRO A 486 -19.96 9.35 -3.81
N VAL A 487 -18.74 9.50 -3.30
CA VAL A 487 -17.56 9.83 -4.11
C VAL A 487 -16.42 8.87 -3.80
N CYS A 488 -15.48 8.74 -4.74
CA CYS A 488 -14.25 8.01 -4.56
C CYS A 488 -13.07 8.99 -4.61
N LEU A 489 -12.13 8.89 -3.68
CA LEU A 489 -10.82 9.54 -3.77
C LEU A 489 -9.81 8.51 -4.22
N LEU A 490 -9.28 8.72 -5.41
CA LEU A 490 -8.23 7.88 -5.99
C LEU A 490 -6.92 8.66 -5.96
N SER A 491 -5.89 8.11 -5.33
CA SER A 491 -4.52 8.60 -5.42
C SER A 491 -3.63 7.56 -6.10
N LYS A 492 -2.74 7.98 -6.98
CA LYS A 492 -1.73 7.10 -7.57
C LYS A 492 -0.43 7.83 -7.86
N LYS A 493 0.68 7.09 -7.83
CA LYS A 493 1.94 7.49 -8.45
C LYS A 493 1.97 6.92 -9.86
N HIS A 494 2.28 7.75 -10.86
CA HIS A 494 2.45 7.29 -12.23
C HIS A 494 3.75 6.50 -12.31
N ARG A 495 3.71 5.23 -12.75
CA ARG A 495 4.92 4.39 -12.88
C ARG A 495 5.26 4.06 -14.31
N HIS A 496 4.24 3.85 -15.13
CA HIS A 496 4.43 3.49 -16.53
C HIS A 496 3.28 3.99 -17.41
N ALA A 497 3.56 4.23 -18.69
CA ALA A 497 2.58 4.74 -19.65
C ALA A 497 1.33 3.85 -19.79
N ALA A 498 1.43 2.53 -19.56
CA ALA A 498 0.27 1.65 -19.62
C ALA A 498 -0.80 1.93 -18.54
N GLU A 499 -0.48 2.68 -17.48
CA GLU A 499 -1.49 3.11 -16.50
C GLU A 499 -2.51 4.07 -17.08
N GLU A 500 -2.21 4.73 -18.20
CA GLU A 500 -3.14 5.62 -18.89
C GLU A 500 -4.39 4.91 -19.39
N ALA A 501 -4.33 3.58 -19.56
CA ALA A 501 -5.51 2.77 -19.87
C ALA A 501 -6.60 2.84 -18.79
N LEU A 502 -6.26 3.23 -17.56
CA LEU A 502 -7.20 3.41 -16.45
C LEU A 502 -8.33 4.38 -16.81
N TRP A 503 -8.00 5.48 -17.46
CA TRP A 503 -8.97 6.54 -17.78
C TRP A 503 -10.02 6.07 -18.78
N ALA A 504 -9.59 5.31 -19.80
CA ALA A 504 -10.52 4.69 -20.74
C ALA A 504 -11.41 3.66 -20.02
N GLU A 505 -10.88 2.89 -19.08
CA GLU A 505 -11.66 1.92 -18.30
C GLU A 505 -12.66 2.60 -17.35
N MET A 506 -12.30 3.72 -16.73
CA MET A 506 -13.21 4.55 -15.95
C MET A 506 -14.39 5.05 -16.80
N GLN A 507 -14.12 5.55 -18.01
CA GLN A 507 -15.18 5.98 -18.94
C GLN A 507 -16.13 4.84 -19.31
N ARG A 508 -15.58 3.65 -19.62
CA ARG A 508 -16.39 2.44 -19.90
C ARG A 508 -17.30 2.06 -18.74
N ASN A 509 -16.87 2.34 -17.51
CA ASN A 509 -17.65 2.10 -16.30
C ASN A 509 -18.52 3.28 -15.86
N HIS A 510 -18.71 4.29 -16.73
CA HIS A 510 -19.50 5.49 -16.45
C HIS A 510 -19.00 6.21 -15.18
N LEU A 511 -17.69 6.34 -15.05
CA LEU A 511 -17.04 7.12 -14.01
C LEU A 511 -16.47 8.41 -14.61
N ALA A 512 -16.70 9.52 -13.92
CA ALA A 512 -16.10 10.82 -14.21
C ALA A 512 -15.11 11.16 -13.09
N TRP A 513 -14.05 11.90 -13.40
CA TRP A 513 -13.03 12.26 -12.43
C TRP A 513 -12.63 13.73 -12.54
N THR A 514 -12.13 14.28 -11.43
CA THR A 514 -11.61 15.65 -11.35
C THR A 514 -10.31 15.62 -10.56
N LEU A 515 -9.22 16.11 -11.13
CA LEU A 515 -7.94 16.22 -10.43
C LEU A 515 -8.08 17.25 -9.28
N LEU A 516 -7.77 16.82 -8.06
CA LEU A 516 -7.79 17.64 -6.86
C LEU A 516 -6.40 18.17 -6.50
N SER A 517 -5.34 17.39 -6.75
CA SER A 517 -3.97 17.74 -6.40
C SER A 517 -2.96 16.90 -7.19
N GLY A 518 -1.75 17.40 -7.37
CA GLY A 518 -0.66 16.75 -8.11
C GLY A 518 -0.73 16.98 -9.63
N ALA A 519 -0.20 16.03 -10.38
CA ALA A 519 -0.11 16.07 -11.84
C ALA A 519 -0.92 14.94 -12.50
N ASN A 520 -1.47 15.23 -13.67
CA ASN A 520 -2.26 14.28 -14.45
C ASN A 520 -1.42 13.25 -15.23
N GLY A 521 -0.10 13.15 -14.99
CA GLY A 521 0.80 12.25 -15.73
C GLY A 521 1.23 12.80 -17.11
N PHE A 522 0.54 13.82 -17.64
CA PHE A 522 0.81 14.41 -18.96
C PHE A 522 1.79 15.60 -18.93
N GLY A 523 2.58 15.75 -17.87
CA GLY A 523 3.46 16.93 -17.71
C GLY A 523 2.72 18.26 -17.55
N GLN A 524 1.37 18.28 -17.58
CA GLN A 524 0.57 19.41 -17.13
C GLN A 524 0.46 19.35 -15.60
N GLY A 525 1.59 19.62 -14.95
CA GLY A 525 1.62 19.89 -13.53
C GLY A 525 0.82 21.17 -13.27
N PHE A 526 -0.27 21.05 -12.52
CA PHE A 526 -0.85 22.23 -11.89
C PHE A 526 -0.28 22.28 -10.47
N ASP A 527 0.57 23.27 -10.26
CA ASP A 527 0.97 23.72 -8.93
C ASP A 527 -0.26 24.36 -8.29
N ALA A 528 -1.09 23.54 -7.63
CA ALA A 528 -2.02 24.05 -6.65
C ALA A 528 -1.14 24.81 -5.67
N SER A 529 -1.27 26.14 -5.62
CA SER A 529 -0.59 26.99 -4.67
C SER A 529 -1.10 26.73 -3.24
N LEU A 530 -0.88 25.50 -2.75
CA LEU A 530 -0.50 25.15 -1.38
C LEU A 530 0.89 25.73 -1.06
N ASN A 531 1.19 26.93 -1.59
CA ASN A 531 2.46 27.62 -1.51
C ASN A 531 2.62 28.21 -0.10
N SER A 532 2.84 27.32 0.87
CA SER A 532 3.53 27.54 2.15
C SER A 532 3.46 26.32 3.09
N VAL A 533 2.87 25.18 2.71
CA VAL A 533 2.89 23.99 3.56
C VAL A 533 4.25 23.32 3.38
N SER A 534 5.13 23.55 4.35
CA SER A 534 6.49 23.02 4.35
C SER A 534 6.44 21.49 4.33
N THR A 535 7.40 20.87 3.64
CA THR A 535 7.57 19.41 3.63
C THR A 535 7.75 18.81 5.04
N SER A 536 7.96 19.66 6.06
CA SER A 536 8.00 19.31 7.48
C SER A 536 6.66 18.89 8.11
N ASP A 537 5.52 19.15 7.47
CA ASP A 537 4.20 19.10 8.16
C ASP A 537 3.61 17.67 8.25
N ILE A 538 4.37 16.67 7.81
CA ILE A 538 4.32 15.32 8.35
C ILE A 538 5.79 14.90 8.40
N ALA A 539 6.40 14.90 9.58
CA ALA A 539 7.76 14.42 9.77
C ALA A 539 7.77 12.89 9.59
N ILE A 540 7.84 12.45 8.35
CA ILE A 540 8.11 11.06 8.02
C ILE A 540 9.62 10.97 7.90
N VAL A 541 10.26 10.24 8.81
CA VAL A 541 11.64 9.79 8.62
C VAL A 541 11.60 8.66 7.58
N ALA A 542 11.32 9.01 6.33
CA ALA A 542 11.45 8.13 5.18
C ALA A 542 12.47 8.77 4.25
N THR A 543 13.51 8.00 3.92
CA THR A 543 14.63 8.42 3.09
C THR A 543 14.16 8.70 1.66
N ASP A 544 14.31 9.95 1.23
CA ASP A 544 14.03 10.44 -0.12
C ASP A 544 14.68 9.57 -1.21
N THR A 545 13.88 9.08 -2.15
CA THR A 545 14.34 8.60 -3.47
C THR A 545 13.73 9.48 -4.55
N ALA A 546 14.24 10.71 -4.67
CA ALA A 546 14.03 11.52 -5.85
C ALA A 546 14.88 10.92 -6.99
N SER A 547 14.28 10.10 -7.86
CA SER A 547 14.91 9.74 -9.14
C SER A 547 14.67 10.84 -10.16
N GLU A 548 15.69 11.13 -10.96
CA GLU A 548 15.74 12.25 -11.93
C GLU A 548 14.94 12.00 -13.22
N ASP A 549 14.13 10.94 -13.30
CA ASP A 549 13.30 10.64 -14.47
C ASP A 549 12.10 11.58 -14.55
N LYS A 550 12.35 12.72 -15.21
CA LYS A 550 11.41 13.82 -15.43
C LYS A 550 10.15 13.43 -16.22
N GLU A 551 10.09 12.25 -16.84
CA GLU A 551 9.02 11.92 -17.77
C GLU A 551 7.81 11.24 -17.12
N TYR A 552 7.97 10.52 -15.99
CA TYR A 552 6.86 9.80 -15.35
C TYR A 552 6.76 9.94 -13.81
N GLY A 553 7.60 10.74 -13.15
CA GLY A 553 7.64 10.89 -11.68
C GLY A 553 6.47 11.63 -10.99
N GLY A 554 5.31 11.75 -11.65
CA GLY A 554 4.15 12.46 -11.10
C GLY A 554 3.34 11.61 -10.12
N TRP A 555 2.70 12.25 -9.15
CA TRP A 555 1.58 11.70 -8.39
C TRP A 555 0.34 12.56 -8.63
N GLY A 556 -0.84 11.98 -8.44
CA GLY A 556 -2.09 12.75 -8.49
C GLY A 556 -3.12 12.22 -7.52
N ILE A 557 -4.09 13.08 -7.20
CA ILE A 557 -5.28 12.73 -6.43
C ILE A 557 -6.49 13.21 -7.21
N TRP A 558 -7.43 12.31 -7.47
CA TRP A 558 -8.64 12.55 -8.21
C TRP A 558 -9.87 12.28 -7.35
N LEU A 559 -10.87 13.13 -7.50
CA LEU A 559 -12.21 12.85 -7.04
C LEU A 559 -12.98 12.21 -8.18
N VAL A 560 -13.38 10.95 -7.98
CA VAL A 560 -14.12 10.12 -8.91
C VAL A 560 -15.59 10.08 -8.49
N ARG A 561 -16.50 10.22 -9.45
CA ARG A 561 -17.95 10.15 -9.28
C ARG A 561 -18.56 9.27 -10.35
N LYS A 562 -19.78 8.80 -10.12
CA LYS A 562 -20.59 8.24 -11.20
C LYS A 562 -20.94 9.35 -12.20
N ALA A 563 -20.67 9.12 -13.48
CA ALA A 563 -21.08 10.01 -14.55
C ALA A 563 -22.62 10.05 -14.63
N SER A 564 -23.18 11.23 -14.88
CA SER A 564 -24.59 11.31 -15.23
C SER A 564 -24.81 10.64 -16.60
N PRO A 565 -25.90 9.87 -16.77
CA PRO A 565 -26.18 9.14 -18.00
C PRO A 565 -26.39 10.06 -19.21
#